data_AF-A0A2S0JQP2-F1
#
_entry.id   AF-A0A2S0JQP2-F1
#
_cell.length_a   1.000
_cell.length_b   1.000
_cell.length_c   1.000
_cell.angle_alpha   90.00
_cell.angle_beta   90.00
_cell.angle_gamma   90.00
#
_symmetry.space_group_name_H-M   'P 1'
#
loop_
_entity.id
_entity.type
_entity.pdbx_description
1 polymer ?
#
loop_
_entity_poly.entity_id
_entity_poly.type
_entity_poly.pdbx_seq_one_letter_code
_entity_poly.pdbx_strand_id
1 'polypeptide(L)'
;MEQTIQSKEFRLLTKGLRTIFTIIMVLMIFALTMIGVLLVAVIVVTEKEVNNILVHGQIAASINFEGLEIVLANKVADDFQFSKLIVLRLLFTATIYIALLLFIVVQVRNVLSNLSKGIIFSGTNSRKMEWIAYAIVFLSLTVSAFRTYVAYTIFEQFKLAELLVDTGLIKGVAYQFTGVNWTLLLCGLVIWTIARVFRYGAFLQDEYDATA
;
A
#
# COMPACT_ATOMS: atom_id res chain seq x y z
N MET A 1 -8.86 31.41 -26.70
CA MET A 1 -8.55 32.50 -25.76
C MET A 1 -7.55 31.98 -24.73
N GLU A 2 -6.46 32.71 -24.44
CA GLU A 2 -5.35 32.24 -23.58
C GLU A 2 -5.83 31.80 -22.19
N GLN A 3 -5.61 30.52 -21.89
CA GLN A 3 -5.88 29.91 -20.59
C GLN A 3 -4.84 30.37 -19.55
N THR A 4 -5.04 31.53 -18.94
CA THR A 4 -4.13 32.02 -17.88
C THR A 4 -4.85 32.53 -16.65
N ILE A 5 -5.81 31.75 -16.14
CA ILE A 5 -6.07 31.76 -14.68
C ILE A 5 -5.20 30.67 -14.05
N GLN A 6 -3.88 30.83 -14.13
CA GLN A 6 -2.97 30.18 -13.19
C GLN A 6 -2.33 31.27 -12.36
N SER A 7 -2.85 31.47 -11.15
CA SER A 7 -2.09 32.19 -10.15
C SER A 7 -0.73 31.49 -10.00
N LYS A 8 0.34 32.27 -9.85
CA LYS A 8 1.69 31.76 -9.59
C LYS A 8 1.69 30.74 -8.45
N GLU A 9 0.80 30.95 -7.47
CA GLU A 9 0.54 30.09 -6.32
C GLU A 9 0.02 28.70 -6.71
N PHE A 10 -0.99 28.58 -7.59
CA PHE A 10 -1.51 27.30 -8.04
C PHE A 10 -0.44 26.47 -8.76
N ARG A 11 0.36 27.12 -9.59
CA ARG A 11 1.46 26.47 -10.32
C ARG A 11 2.59 26.04 -9.36
N LEU A 12 2.85 26.82 -8.32
CA LEU A 12 3.83 26.48 -7.28
C LEU A 12 3.36 25.28 -6.45
N LEU A 13 2.09 25.28 -6.03
CA LEU A 13 1.48 24.19 -5.26
C LEU A 13 1.47 22.88 -6.04
N THR A 14 1.02 22.90 -7.30
CA THR A 14 0.96 21.69 -8.15
C THR A 14 2.35 21.14 -8.45
N LYS A 15 3.36 22.00 -8.66
CA LYS A 15 4.77 21.57 -8.80
C LYS A 15 5.31 20.98 -7.49
N GLY A 16 5.06 21.61 -6.35
CA GLY A 16 5.48 21.12 -5.04
C GLY A 16 4.93 19.73 -4.74
N LEU A 17 3.60 19.56 -4.88
CA LEU A 17 2.95 18.26 -4.74
C LEU A 17 3.53 17.23 -5.72
N ARG A 18 3.75 17.60 -6.99
CA ARG A 18 4.34 16.70 -7.97
C ARG A 18 5.74 16.21 -7.55
N THR A 19 6.56 17.10 -6.97
CA THR A 19 7.89 16.72 -6.44
C THR A 19 7.75 15.73 -5.29
N ILE A 20 6.85 15.99 -4.33
CA ILE A 20 6.57 15.07 -3.21
C ILE A 20 6.15 13.69 -3.73
N PHE A 21 5.17 13.64 -4.65
CA PHE A 21 4.72 12.38 -5.24
C PHE A 21 5.81 11.68 -6.07
N THR A 22 6.75 12.43 -6.65
CA THR A 22 7.91 11.84 -7.35
C THR A 22 8.89 11.20 -6.35
N ILE A 23 9.15 11.83 -5.21
CA ILE A 23 9.98 11.24 -4.14
C ILE A 23 9.33 9.97 -3.61
N ILE A 24 8.03 10.01 -3.29
CA ILE A 24 7.27 8.84 -2.83
C ILE A 24 7.37 7.70 -3.86
N MET A 25 7.18 8.00 -5.15
CA MET A 25 7.30 7.02 -6.23
C MET A 25 8.68 6.35 -6.26
N VAL A 26 9.76 7.12 -6.13
CA VAL A 26 11.13 6.58 -6.11
C VAL A 26 11.36 5.68 -4.89
N LEU A 27 10.93 6.11 -3.71
CA LEU A 27 11.03 5.30 -2.48
C LEU A 27 10.24 3.99 -2.60
N MET A 28 9.06 4.03 -3.23
CA MET A 28 8.25 2.84 -3.47
C MET A 28 8.88 1.88 -4.47
N ILE A 29 9.48 2.39 -5.54
CA ILE A 29 10.24 1.57 -6.50
C ILE A 29 11.41 0.90 -5.78
N PHE A 30 12.15 1.65 -4.96
CA PHE A 30 13.22 1.11 -4.14
C PHE A 30 12.72 0.01 -3.19
N ALA A 31 11.60 0.22 -2.49
CA ALA A 31 10.99 -0.79 -1.64
C ALA A 31 10.61 -2.07 -2.42
N LEU A 32 10.01 -1.93 -3.60
CA LEU A 32 9.70 -3.08 -4.47
C LEU A 32 10.96 -3.82 -4.93
N THR A 33 12.04 -3.11 -5.24
CA THR A 33 13.32 -3.75 -5.61
C THR A 33 13.90 -4.55 -4.44
N MET A 34 13.83 -4.02 -3.22
CA MET A 34 14.28 -4.73 -2.02
C MET A 34 13.43 -5.99 -1.76
N ILE A 35 12.11 -5.91 -1.93
CA ILE A 35 11.23 -7.08 -1.83
C ILE A 35 11.55 -8.11 -2.91
N GLY A 36 11.86 -7.67 -4.14
CA GLY A 36 12.29 -8.55 -5.22
C GLY A 36 13.57 -9.31 -4.88
N VAL A 37 14.57 -8.63 -4.30
CA VAL A 37 15.81 -9.26 -3.82
C VAL A 37 15.51 -10.26 -2.71
N LEU A 38 14.65 -9.90 -1.75
CA LEU A 38 14.24 -10.81 -0.66
C LEU A 38 13.49 -12.04 -1.19
N LEU A 39 12.62 -11.89 -2.19
CA LEU A 39 11.94 -13.02 -2.82
C LEU A 39 12.93 -14.00 -3.44
N VAL A 40 13.91 -13.49 -4.19
CA VAL A 40 14.97 -14.33 -4.78
C VAL A 40 15.80 -15.00 -3.68
N ALA A 41 16.20 -14.26 -2.66
CA ALA A 41 16.96 -14.80 -1.53
C ALA A 41 16.20 -15.93 -0.83
N VAL A 42 14.91 -15.74 -0.54
CA VAL A 42 14.07 -16.78 0.05
C VAL A 42 13.99 -17.98 -0.89
N ILE A 43 13.78 -17.81 -2.20
CA ILE A 43 13.72 -18.93 -3.15
C ILE A 43 15.02 -19.74 -3.18
N VAL A 44 16.18 -19.08 -3.15
CA VAL A 44 17.49 -19.74 -3.26
C VAL A 44 17.87 -20.48 -1.98
N VAL A 45 17.62 -19.89 -0.81
CA VAL A 45 18.05 -20.46 0.48
C VAL A 45 17.12 -21.61 0.91
N THR A 46 17.67 -22.66 1.51
CA THR A 46 16.89 -23.77 2.04
C THR A 46 16.37 -23.48 3.45
N GLU A 47 15.21 -24.03 3.82
CA GLU A 47 14.66 -23.85 5.17
C GLU A 47 15.63 -24.33 6.25
N LYS A 48 16.38 -25.42 5.98
CA LYS A 48 17.36 -25.98 6.91
C LYS A 48 18.51 -25.02 7.19
N GLU A 49 19.02 -24.33 6.17
CA GLU A 49 20.10 -23.34 6.34
C GLU A 49 19.63 -22.17 7.20
N VAL A 50 18.44 -21.62 6.92
CA VAL A 50 17.89 -20.52 7.72
C VAL A 50 17.65 -20.97 9.16
N ASN A 51 16.99 -22.11 9.36
CA ASN A 51 16.72 -22.64 10.70
C ASN A 51 18.00 -22.94 11.48
N ASN A 52 19.05 -23.45 10.84
CA ASN A 52 20.32 -23.69 11.51
C ASN A 52 21.00 -22.39 11.98
N ILE A 53 20.93 -21.32 11.18
CA ILE A 53 21.42 -19.98 11.58
C ILE A 53 20.61 -19.45 12.75
N LEU A 54 19.29 -19.65 12.73
CA LEU A 54 18.38 -19.15 13.75
C LEU A 54 18.61 -19.82 15.11
N VAL A 55 18.80 -21.14 15.14
CA VAL A 55 19.07 -21.91 16.36
C VAL A 55 20.42 -21.55 17.01
N HIS A 56 21.41 -21.14 16.21
CA HIS A 56 22.74 -20.76 16.72
C HIS A 56 22.88 -19.23 16.92
N GLY A 57 21.89 -18.44 16.51
CA GLY A 57 21.86 -17.00 16.68
C GLY A 57 21.20 -16.61 17.99
N GLN A 58 21.76 -15.62 18.69
CA GLN A 58 21.02 -14.94 19.76
C GLN A 58 19.98 -14.02 19.10
N ILE A 59 18.78 -14.54 18.88
CA ILE A 59 17.69 -13.76 18.28
C ILE A 59 16.96 -13.02 19.41
N ALA A 60 17.36 -11.76 19.63
CA ALA A 60 16.47 -10.82 20.29
C ALA A 60 15.45 -10.33 19.25
N ALA A 61 14.27 -10.93 19.24
CA ALA A 61 13.19 -10.52 18.34
C ALA A 61 12.15 -9.70 19.11
N SER A 62 11.94 -8.47 18.65
CA SER A 62 10.76 -7.69 19.00
C SER A 62 9.87 -7.53 17.77
N ILE A 63 8.57 -7.71 17.95
CA ILE A 63 7.57 -7.46 16.93
C ILE A 63 6.85 -6.18 17.33
N ASN A 64 6.98 -5.15 16.49
CA ASN A 64 6.14 -3.96 16.60
C ASN A 64 4.98 -4.07 15.60
N PHE A 65 3.75 -4.17 16.10
CA PHE A 65 2.56 -4.23 15.27
C PHE A 65 1.44 -3.35 15.85
N GLU A 66 0.97 -2.37 15.06
CA GLU A 66 -0.12 -1.45 15.43
C GLU A 66 0.04 -0.79 16.82
N GLY A 67 1.27 -0.46 17.20
CA GLY A 67 1.58 0.19 18.49
C GLY A 67 1.80 -0.77 19.65
N LEU A 68 1.69 -2.08 19.43
CA LEU A 68 2.09 -3.11 20.37
C LEU A 68 3.53 -3.51 20.10
N GLU A 69 4.37 -3.48 21.14
CA GLU A 69 5.71 -4.06 21.12
C GLU A 69 5.67 -5.40 21.87
N ILE A 70 5.87 -6.48 21.14
CA ILE A 70 5.97 -7.83 21.69
C ILE A 70 7.44 -8.19 21.71
N VAL A 71 8.05 -8.18 22.90
CA VAL A 71 9.40 -8.69 23.11
C VAL A 71 9.30 -10.20 23.30
N LEU A 72 9.89 -10.97 22.37
CA LEU A 72 9.83 -12.43 22.42
C LEU A 72 10.81 -12.95 23.46
N ALA A 73 10.33 -13.83 24.35
CA ALA A 73 11.18 -14.55 25.29
C ALA A 73 12.07 -15.55 24.53
N ASN A 74 13.26 -15.85 25.05
CA ASN A 74 14.23 -16.75 24.42
C ASN A 74 13.62 -18.11 24.02
N LYS A 75 12.72 -18.65 24.84
CA LYS A 75 12.00 -19.90 24.55
C LYS A 75 11.17 -19.85 23.25
N VAL A 76 10.65 -18.69 22.88
CA VAL A 76 9.90 -18.48 21.62
C VAL A 76 10.85 -18.37 20.43
N ALA A 77 12.06 -17.85 20.64
CA ALA A 77 13.10 -17.83 19.62
C ALA A 77 13.62 -19.26 19.31
N ASP A 78 13.66 -20.14 20.32
CA ASP A 78 14.10 -21.53 20.18
C ASP A 78 13.08 -22.41 19.41
N ASP A 79 11.78 -22.15 19.57
CA ASP A 79 10.69 -22.86 18.87
C ASP A 79 10.36 -22.25 17.47
N PHE A 80 11.08 -21.19 17.08
CA PHE A 80 10.91 -20.54 15.79
C PHE A 80 11.35 -21.47 14.64
N GLN A 81 10.43 -21.74 13.71
CA GLN A 81 10.73 -22.52 12.51
C GLN A 81 10.39 -21.71 11.27
N PHE A 82 11.42 -21.24 10.58
CA PHE A 82 11.30 -20.57 9.29
C PHE A 82 10.53 -21.46 8.31
N SER A 83 9.36 -21.00 7.88
CA SER A 83 8.60 -21.62 6.80
C SER A 83 8.74 -20.77 5.54
N LYS A 84 9.39 -21.35 4.52
CA LYS A 84 9.61 -20.69 3.23
C LYS A 84 8.30 -20.30 2.58
N LEU A 85 7.32 -21.19 2.66
CA LEU A 85 6.02 -21.00 2.01
C LEU A 85 5.22 -19.86 2.65
N ILE A 86 5.24 -19.73 3.99
CA ILE A 86 4.61 -18.63 4.71
C ILE A 86 5.24 -17.29 4.30
N VAL A 87 6.58 -17.21 4.32
CA VAL A 87 7.32 -15.99 3.96
C VAL A 87 7.13 -15.61 2.49
N LEU A 88 7.14 -16.59 1.57
CA LEU A 88 6.88 -16.32 0.15
C LEU A 88 5.48 -15.75 -0.09
N ARG A 89 4.45 -16.32 0.56
CA ARG A 89 3.08 -15.81 0.42
C ARG A 89 2.96 -14.40 0.99
N LEU A 90 3.62 -14.11 2.11
CA LEU A 90 3.66 -12.76 2.69
C LEU A 90 4.30 -11.76 1.74
N LEU A 91 5.50 -12.05 1.23
CA LEU A 91 6.23 -11.16 0.32
C LEU A 91 5.46 -10.95 -0.99
N PHE A 92 4.86 -12.01 -1.53
CA PHE A 92 4.01 -11.90 -2.72
C PHE A 92 2.80 -11.01 -2.49
N THR A 93 2.10 -11.21 -1.37
CA THR A 93 0.93 -10.38 -1.02
C THR A 93 1.33 -8.93 -0.80
N ALA A 94 2.44 -8.67 -0.08
CA ALA A 94 2.98 -7.33 0.11
C ALA A 94 3.34 -6.65 -1.23
N THR A 95 3.90 -7.40 -2.18
CA THR A 95 4.23 -6.91 -3.53
C THR A 95 2.99 -6.41 -4.26
N ILE A 96 1.88 -7.15 -4.21
CA ILE A 96 0.61 -6.74 -4.83
C ILE A 96 0.11 -5.42 -4.26
N TYR A 97 0.12 -5.27 -2.94
CA TYR A 97 -0.35 -4.03 -2.28
C TYR A 97 0.54 -2.84 -2.57
N ILE A 98 1.86 -3.01 -2.53
CA ILE A 98 2.80 -1.93 -2.85
C ILE A 98 2.70 -1.55 -4.33
N ALA A 99 2.51 -2.51 -5.24
CA ALA A 99 2.29 -2.23 -6.65
C ALA A 99 0.99 -1.44 -6.88
N LEU A 100 -0.09 -1.76 -6.17
CA LEU A 100 -1.34 -1.02 -6.23
C LEU A 100 -1.18 0.42 -5.70
N LEU A 101 -0.48 0.61 -4.59
CA LEU A 101 -0.17 1.94 -4.06
C LEU A 101 0.72 2.73 -5.04
N LEU A 102 1.70 2.07 -5.68
CA LEU A 102 2.57 2.71 -6.67
C LEU A 102 1.76 3.15 -7.89
N PHE A 103 0.81 2.32 -8.34
CA PHE A 103 -0.13 2.69 -9.39
C PHE A 103 -0.88 3.98 -9.04
N ILE A 104 -1.44 4.09 -7.83
CA ILE A 104 -2.13 5.32 -7.37
C ILE A 104 -1.19 6.52 -7.43
N VAL A 105 0.02 6.40 -6.87
CA VAL A 105 1.03 7.47 -6.84
C VAL A 105 1.39 7.94 -8.25
N VAL A 106 1.57 7.01 -9.18
CA VAL A 106 1.86 7.31 -10.59
C VAL A 106 0.69 8.07 -11.23
N GLN A 107 -0.56 7.65 -10.99
CA GLN A 107 -1.72 8.36 -11.52
C GLN A 107 -1.83 9.77 -10.95
N VAL A 108 -1.66 9.95 -9.64
CA VAL A 108 -1.72 11.28 -8.99
C VAL A 108 -0.63 12.19 -9.55
N ARG A 109 0.61 11.69 -9.65
CA ARG A 109 1.73 12.43 -10.25
C ARG A 109 1.42 12.87 -11.68
N ASN A 110 0.78 12.00 -12.47
CA ASN A 110 0.42 12.30 -13.85
C ASN A 110 -0.68 13.37 -13.94
N VAL A 111 -1.67 13.34 -13.05
CA VAL A 111 -2.69 14.41 -12.94
C VAL A 111 -2.02 15.73 -12.55
N LEU A 112 -1.19 15.74 -11.50
CA LEU A 112 -0.45 16.94 -11.07
C LEU A 112 0.47 17.49 -12.16
N SER A 113 1.11 16.62 -12.95
CA SER A 113 1.93 17.03 -14.09
C SER A 113 1.09 17.77 -15.14
N ASN A 114 -0.11 17.29 -15.45
CA ASN A 114 -1.01 17.93 -16.40
C ASN A 114 -1.53 19.28 -15.85
N LEU A 115 -1.92 19.34 -14.58
CA LEU A 115 -2.32 20.57 -13.91
C LEU A 115 -1.20 21.62 -13.92
N SER A 116 0.04 21.22 -13.70
CA SER A 116 1.21 22.14 -13.72
C SER A 116 1.51 22.74 -15.10
N LYS A 117 0.92 22.18 -16.17
CA LYS A 117 1.02 22.64 -17.55
C LYS A 117 -0.21 23.44 -18.02
N GLY A 118 -1.21 23.66 -17.15
CA GLY A 118 -2.45 24.35 -17.52
C GLY A 118 -3.56 23.43 -18.02
N ILE A 119 -3.31 22.13 -18.18
CA ILE A 119 -4.30 21.18 -18.66
C ILE A 119 -5.14 20.71 -17.47
N ILE A 120 -6.22 21.44 -17.18
CA ILE A 120 -7.10 21.20 -16.03
C ILE A 120 -8.21 20.21 -16.42
N PHE A 121 -9.13 20.66 -17.27
CA PHE A 121 -10.25 19.85 -17.75
C PHE A 121 -9.82 19.09 -19.00
N SER A 122 -9.59 17.80 -18.85
CA SER A 122 -9.39 16.89 -19.98
C SER A 122 -9.95 15.52 -19.64
N GLY A 123 -10.47 14.82 -20.66
CA GLY A 123 -10.94 13.44 -20.48
C GLY A 123 -9.83 12.51 -19.96
N THR A 124 -8.57 12.78 -20.30
CA THR A 124 -7.42 12.01 -19.80
C THR A 124 -7.20 12.19 -18.30
N ASN A 125 -7.31 13.42 -17.77
CA ASN A 125 -7.18 13.67 -16.32
C ASN A 125 -8.34 13.04 -15.56
N SER A 126 -9.57 13.24 -16.03
CA SER A 126 -10.75 12.64 -15.43
C SER A 126 -10.62 11.12 -15.33
N ARG A 127 -10.22 10.44 -16.41
CA ARG A 127 -10.04 8.97 -16.40
C ARG A 127 -8.95 8.52 -15.42
N LYS A 128 -7.85 9.27 -15.29
CA LYS A 128 -6.81 8.98 -14.27
C LYS A 128 -7.36 9.13 -12.85
N MET A 129 -8.19 10.15 -12.59
CA MET A 129 -8.86 10.34 -11.30
C MET A 129 -9.89 9.24 -11.01
N GLU A 130 -10.63 8.76 -12.01
CA GLU A 130 -11.51 7.59 -11.87
C GLU A 130 -10.70 6.34 -11.47
N TRP A 131 -9.55 6.09 -12.11
CA TRP A 131 -8.67 4.97 -11.74
C TRP A 131 -8.13 5.07 -10.30
N ILE A 132 -7.75 6.28 -9.87
CA ILE A 132 -7.36 6.53 -8.47
C ILE A 132 -8.52 6.17 -7.53
N ALA A 133 -9.73 6.63 -7.85
CA ALA A 133 -10.90 6.35 -7.04
C ALA A 133 -11.20 4.85 -6.94
N TYR A 134 -11.19 4.12 -8.06
CA TYR A 134 -11.42 2.67 -8.06
C TYR A 134 -10.36 1.92 -7.25
N ALA A 135 -9.09 2.31 -7.37
CA ALA A 135 -8.02 1.72 -6.58
C ALA A 135 -8.19 1.98 -5.07
N ILE A 136 -8.63 3.18 -4.67
CA ILE A 136 -8.90 3.53 -3.27
C ILE A 136 -10.14 2.78 -2.74
N VAL A 137 -11.21 2.66 -3.52
CA VAL A 137 -12.38 1.84 -3.15
C VAL A 137 -11.98 0.38 -2.97
N PHE A 138 -11.18 -0.17 -3.89
CA PHE A 138 -10.66 -1.53 -3.74
C PHE A 138 -9.80 -1.70 -2.48
N LEU A 139 -8.91 -0.75 -2.20
CA LEU A 139 -8.12 -0.74 -0.95
C LEU A 139 -9.02 -0.68 0.28
N SER A 140 -10.12 0.08 0.24
CA SER A 140 -11.05 0.20 1.36
C SER A 140 -11.67 -1.13 1.78
N LEU A 141 -11.89 -2.03 0.82
CA LEU A 141 -12.50 -3.35 1.06
C LEU A 141 -11.48 -4.41 1.48
N THR A 142 -10.21 -4.19 1.18
CA THR A 142 -9.17 -5.24 1.26
C THR A 142 -8.07 -4.91 2.27
N VAL A 143 -7.93 -3.66 2.72
CA VAL A 143 -6.86 -3.26 3.65
C VAL A 143 -6.96 -3.97 5.00
N SER A 144 -8.17 -4.17 5.53
CA SER A 144 -8.36 -4.90 6.79
C SER A 144 -7.96 -6.36 6.64
N ALA A 145 -8.37 -7.01 5.55
CA ALA A 145 -7.96 -8.38 5.23
C ALA A 145 -6.43 -8.51 5.15
N PHE A 146 -5.76 -7.55 4.50
CA PHE A 146 -4.31 -7.52 4.39
C PHE A 146 -3.61 -7.38 5.75
N ARG A 147 -4.07 -6.46 6.61
CA ARG A 147 -3.51 -6.28 7.95
C ARG A 147 -3.66 -7.54 8.80
N THR A 148 -4.85 -8.13 8.79
CA THR A 148 -5.12 -9.40 9.47
C THR A 148 -4.26 -10.52 8.91
N TYR A 149 -4.05 -10.56 7.59
CA TYR A 149 -3.20 -11.56 6.94
C TYR A 149 -1.72 -11.42 7.35
N VAL A 150 -1.20 -10.18 7.43
CA VAL A 150 0.16 -9.93 7.94
C VAL A 150 0.27 -10.41 9.39
N ALA A 151 -0.68 -10.04 10.26
CA ALA A 151 -0.70 -10.47 11.65
C ALA A 151 -0.79 -12.00 11.78
N TYR A 152 -1.68 -12.63 11.02
CA TYR A 152 -1.83 -14.07 10.94
C TYR A 152 -0.51 -14.76 10.56
N THR A 153 0.13 -14.28 9.50
CA THR A 153 1.40 -14.83 9.02
C THR A 153 2.50 -14.74 10.09
N ILE A 154 2.61 -13.60 10.78
CA ILE A 154 3.56 -13.43 11.88
C ILE A 154 3.23 -14.40 13.02
N PHE A 155 1.97 -14.50 13.43
CA PHE A 155 1.56 -15.40 14.51
C PHE A 155 1.80 -16.87 14.17
N GLU A 156 1.57 -17.28 12.93
CA GLU A 156 1.83 -18.63 12.44
C GLU A 156 3.35 -18.92 12.42
N GLN A 157 4.15 -17.97 11.93
CA GLN A 157 5.60 -18.09 11.80
C GLN A 157 6.33 -18.22 13.16
N PHE A 158 5.77 -17.64 14.22
CA PHE A 158 6.29 -17.70 15.58
C PHE A 158 5.48 -18.62 16.52
N LYS A 159 4.48 -19.33 16.01
CA LYS A 159 3.52 -20.14 16.80
C LYS A 159 2.93 -19.39 18.01
N LEU A 160 2.78 -18.07 17.90
CA LEU A 160 2.40 -17.21 19.03
C LEU A 160 1.00 -17.55 19.55
N ALA A 161 0.10 -17.97 18.66
CA ALA A 161 -1.26 -18.36 19.06
C ALA A 161 -1.24 -19.57 20.01
N GLU A 162 -0.45 -20.60 19.70
CA GLU A 162 -0.31 -21.80 20.54
C GLU A 162 0.33 -21.42 21.88
N LEU A 163 1.44 -20.69 21.84
CA LEU A 163 2.16 -20.26 23.04
C LEU A 163 1.29 -19.38 23.96
N LEU A 164 0.45 -18.51 23.41
CA LEU A 164 -0.46 -17.68 24.18
C LEU A 164 -1.60 -18.50 24.81
N VAL A 165 -2.14 -19.49 24.10
CA VAL A 165 -3.16 -20.40 24.64
C VAL A 165 -2.59 -21.28 25.75
N ASP A 166 -1.35 -21.75 25.60
CA ASP A 166 -0.65 -22.56 26.60
C ASP A 166 -0.43 -21.83 27.93
N THR A 167 -0.43 -20.50 27.94
CA THR A 167 -0.39 -19.72 29.20
C THR A 167 -1.65 -19.89 30.05
N GLY A 168 -2.75 -20.40 29.49
CA GLY A 168 -4.05 -20.54 30.14
C GLY A 168 -4.81 -19.22 30.33
N LEU A 169 -4.21 -18.08 29.94
CA LEU A 169 -4.84 -16.75 30.07
C LEU A 169 -5.86 -16.47 28.96
N ILE A 170 -5.69 -17.09 27.79
CA ILE A 170 -6.48 -16.82 26.58
C ILE A 170 -7.00 -18.14 26.02
N LYS A 171 -8.29 -18.20 25.65
CA LYS A 171 -8.92 -19.41 25.10
C LYS A 171 -8.60 -19.68 23.63
N GLY A 172 -8.19 -18.65 22.88
CA GLY A 172 -7.86 -18.75 21.46
C GLY A 172 -7.67 -17.38 20.83
N VAL A 173 -7.07 -17.37 19.64
CA VAL A 173 -6.88 -16.19 18.79
C VAL A 173 -7.82 -16.30 17.61
N ALA A 174 -8.64 -15.27 17.37
CA ALA A 174 -9.55 -15.19 16.23
C ALA A 174 -9.06 -14.15 15.22
N TYR A 175 -9.14 -14.47 13.94
CA TYR A 175 -8.70 -13.60 12.85
C TYR A 175 -9.90 -13.09 12.06
N GLN A 176 -10.11 -11.77 12.08
CA GLN A 176 -11.20 -11.14 11.32
C GLN A 176 -10.66 -10.59 10.00
N PHE A 177 -10.89 -11.32 8.91
CA PHE A 177 -10.48 -10.91 7.56
C PHE A 177 -11.45 -9.94 6.89
N THR A 178 -12.68 -9.84 7.39
CA THR A 178 -13.71 -8.97 6.83
C THR A 178 -13.77 -7.63 7.55
N GLY A 179 -13.62 -6.54 6.80
CA GLY A 179 -13.81 -5.20 7.32
C GLY A 179 -13.72 -4.16 6.21
N VAL A 180 -14.66 -3.22 6.20
CA VAL A 180 -14.63 -2.07 5.29
C VAL A 180 -13.98 -0.89 5.99
N ASN A 181 -12.94 -0.33 5.39
CA ASN A 181 -12.38 0.94 5.81
C ASN A 181 -13.24 2.09 5.28
N TRP A 182 -14.21 2.53 6.08
CA TRP A 182 -15.15 3.58 5.71
C TRP A 182 -14.49 4.89 5.29
N THR A 183 -13.38 5.28 5.94
CA THR A 183 -12.65 6.50 5.59
C THR A 183 -12.09 6.43 4.18
N LEU A 184 -11.45 5.31 3.82
CA LEU A 184 -10.95 5.10 2.46
C LEU A 184 -12.09 5.00 1.44
N LEU A 185 -13.18 4.31 1.80
CA LEU A 185 -14.34 4.18 0.92
C LEU A 185 -14.93 5.56 0.57
N LEU A 186 -15.17 6.39 1.58
CA LEU A 186 -15.67 7.75 1.39
C LEU A 186 -14.69 8.61 0.59
N CYS A 187 -13.39 8.52 0.87
CA CYS A 187 -12.36 9.22 0.10
C CYS A 187 -12.39 8.82 -1.39
N GLY A 188 -12.51 7.51 -1.67
CA GLY A 188 -12.64 6.98 -3.02
C GLY A 188 -13.89 7.53 -3.73
N LEU A 189 -15.04 7.55 -3.06
CA LEU A 189 -16.28 8.10 -3.60
C LEU A 189 -16.20 9.61 -3.87
N VAL A 190 -15.54 10.36 -3.00
CA VAL A 190 -15.29 11.80 -3.21
C VAL A 190 -14.42 12.01 -4.43
N ILE A 191 -13.30 11.30 -4.56
CA ILE A 191 -12.41 11.42 -5.72
C ILE A 191 -13.13 11.02 -7.00
N TRP A 192 -13.96 9.97 -6.96
CA TRP A 192 -14.79 9.56 -8.10
C TRP A 192 -15.76 10.66 -8.53
N THR A 193 -16.41 11.31 -7.57
CA THR A 193 -17.33 12.43 -7.83
C THR A 193 -16.58 13.60 -8.47
N ILE A 194 -15.41 13.98 -7.96
CA ILE A 194 -14.56 15.01 -8.56
C ILE A 194 -14.16 14.61 -9.99
N ALA A 195 -13.83 13.34 -10.22
CA ALA A 195 -13.48 12.84 -11.55
C ALA A 195 -14.65 13.02 -12.56
N ARG A 196 -15.89 12.83 -12.13
CA ARG A 196 -17.09 13.09 -12.94
C ARG A 196 -17.28 14.56 -13.25
N VAL A 197 -17.06 15.45 -12.27
CA VAL A 197 -17.08 16.90 -12.48
C VAL A 197 -16.03 17.30 -13.52
N PHE A 198 -14.82 16.76 -13.43
CA PHE A 198 -13.76 17.01 -14.41
C PHE A 198 -14.11 16.51 -15.81
N ARG A 199 -14.83 15.38 -15.91
CA ARG A 199 -15.30 14.84 -17.19
C ARG A 199 -16.30 15.77 -17.86
N TYR A 200 -17.27 16.25 -17.08
CA TYR A 200 -18.28 17.18 -17.57
C TYR A 200 -17.65 18.53 -17.94
N GLY A 201 -16.71 19.04 -17.13
CA GLY A 201 -15.95 20.24 -17.47
C GLY A 201 -15.15 20.11 -18.76
N ALA A 202 -14.59 18.93 -19.04
CA ALA A 202 -13.89 18.69 -20.32
C ALA A 202 -14.87 18.70 -21.50
N PHE A 203 -16.05 18.08 -21.35
CA PHE A 203 -17.09 18.09 -22.38
C PHE A 203 -17.55 19.52 -22.72
N LEU A 204 -17.81 20.35 -21.71
CA LEU A 204 -18.19 21.75 -21.91
C LEU A 204 -17.09 22.57 -22.61
N GLN A 205 -15.83 22.28 -22.30
CA GLN A 205 -14.71 22.97 -22.94
C GLN A 205 -14.59 22.58 -24.42
N ASP A 206 -14.76 21.29 -24.73
CA ASP A 206 -14.74 20.80 -26.11
C ASP A 206 -15.90 21.41 -26.94
N GLU A 207 -17.09 21.57 -26.33
CA GLU A 207 -18.25 22.21 -26.97
C GLU A 207 -18.03 23.70 -27.23
N TYR A 208 -17.46 24.42 -26.26
CA TYR A 208 -17.13 25.84 -26.42
C TYR A 208 -16.07 26.05 -27.52
N ASP A 209 -15.01 25.23 -27.53
CA ASP A 209 -13.95 25.32 -28.53
C ASP A 209 -14.42 24.93 -29.95
N ALA A 210 -15.48 24.11 -30.08
CA ALA A 210 -16.07 23.75 -31.36
C ALA A 210 -17.02 24.82 -31.94
N THR A 211 -17.43 25.80 -31.13
CA THR A 211 -18.37 26.87 -31.53
C THR A 211 -17.70 28.23 -31.72
N ALA A 212 -16.41 28.35 -31.41
CA ALA A 212 -15.58 29.54 -31.59
C ALA A 212 -14.84 29.55 -32.94
#